data_AF-A0A7Z9WF96-F1
#
_entry.id   AF-A0A7Z9WF96-F1
#
_cell.length_a   1.000
_cell.length_b   1.000
_cell.length_c   1.000
_cell.angle_alpha   90.00
_cell.angle_beta   90.00
_cell.angle_gamma   90.00
#
_symmetry.space_group_name_H-M   'P 1'
#
loop_
_entity.id
_entity.type
_entity.pdbx_description
1 polymer ?
#
loop_
_entity_poly.entity_id
_entity_poly.type
_entity_poly.pdbx_seq_one_letter_code
_entity_poly.pdbx_strand_id
1 'polypeptide(L)' 'MAKISVNLPLLGKKIGNHQIQLEVNNLVEVLEKCQQQLGIDIGNSCILLLNGQILDVKNLPNLELKDGDTLNVFPIIAGG' A
#
# COMPACT_ATOMS: atom_id res chain seq x y z
N MET A 1 -15.54 -3.99 5.51
CA MET A 1 -15.09 -3.16 4.37
C MET A 1 -14.72 -1.81 4.91
N ALA A 2 -13.48 -1.40 4.68
CA ALA A 2 -12.91 -0.12 5.08
C ALA A 2 -12.42 0.60 3.81
N LYS A 3 -12.70 1.89 3.73
CA LYS A 3 -12.20 2.76 2.67
C LYS A 3 -10.87 3.36 3.09
N ILE A 4 -9.81 2.95 2.41
CA ILE A 4 -8.45 3.44 2.67
C ILE A 4 -7.93 4.28 1.53
N SER A 5 -7.00 5.18 1.84
CA SER A 5 -6.25 5.95 0.85
C SER A 5 -4.85 5.39 0.70
N VAL A 6 -4.51 4.87 -0.48
CA VAL A 6 -3.16 4.39 -0.78
C VAL A 6 -2.38 5.50 -1.48
N ASN A 7 -1.32 5.96 -0.86
CA ASN A 7 -0.41 6.98 -1.36
C ASN A 7 0.84 6.31 -1.97
N LEU A 8 1.11 6.65 -3.23
CA LEU A 8 2.13 6.11 -4.10
C LEU A 8 3.00 7.29 -4.59
N PRO A 9 3.84 7.91 -3.75
CA PRO A 9 4.57 9.12 -4.13
C PRO A 9 5.56 8.88 -5.28
N LEU A 10 6.29 7.75 -5.25
CA LEU A 10 7.26 7.40 -6.29
C LEU A 10 6.66 6.50 -7.38
N LEU A 11 5.78 5.58 -6.99
CA LEU A 11 5.10 4.66 -7.89
C LEU A 11 3.95 5.32 -8.66
N GLY A 12 3.38 6.39 -8.11
CA GLY A 12 2.28 7.13 -8.69
C GLY A 12 2.62 7.81 -10.01
N LYS A 13 3.91 8.09 -10.27
CA LYS A 13 4.37 8.53 -11.59
C LYS A 13 4.10 7.51 -12.70
N LYS A 14 4.08 6.19 -12.40
CA LYS A 14 3.75 5.15 -13.39
C LYS A 14 2.26 5.11 -13.73
N ILE A 15 1.40 5.39 -12.75
CA ILE A 15 -0.07 5.33 -12.89
C ILE A 15 -0.71 6.71 -13.11
N GLY A 16 0.09 7.78 -13.16
CA GLY A 16 -0.41 9.16 -13.32
C GLY A 16 -1.14 9.73 -12.11
N ASN A 17 -1.28 8.97 -11.03
CA ASN A 17 -1.94 9.36 -9.79
C ASN A 17 -1.08 8.99 -8.58
N HIS A 18 -0.79 9.96 -7.74
CA HIS A 18 -0.02 9.74 -6.51
C HIS A 18 -0.86 9.15 -5.38
N GLN A 19 -2.20 9.17 -5.49
CA GLN A 19 -3.09 8.62 -4.47
C GLN A 19 -4.25 7.89 -5.14
N ILE A 20 -4.60 6.72 -4.59
CA ILE A 20 -5.77 5.93 -4.99
C ILE A 20 -6.62 5.65 -3.74
N GLN A 21 -7.95 5.70 -3.88
CA GLN A 21 -8.85 5.26 -2.82
C GLN A 21 -9.32 3.84 -3.15
N LEU A 22 -9.19 2.93 -2.19
CA LEU A 22 -9.59 1.54 -2.33
C LEU A 22 -10.53 1.17 -1.20
N GLU A 23 -11.61 0.47 -1.54
CA GLU A 23 -12.48 -0.20 -0.58
C GLU A 23 -12.03 -1.66 -0.47
N VAL A 24 -11.60 -2.03 0.73
CA VAL A 24 -10.98 -3.34 1.02
C VAL A 24 -11.40 -3.81 2.41
N ASN A 25 -11.36 -5.11 2.66
CA ASN A 25 -11.60 -5.65 4.00
C ASN A 25 -10.31 -5.80 4.80
N ASN A 26 -9.20 -6.01 4.12
CA ASN A 26 -7.93 -6.42 4.70
C ASN A 26 -6.77 -6.00 3.80
N LEU A 27 -5.58 -5.92 4.39
CA LEU A 27 -4.41 -5.39 3.71
C LEU A 27 -3.95 -6.28 2.55
N VAL A 28 -4.20 -7.59 2.63
CA VAL A 28 -3.94 -8.54 1.52
C VAL A 28 -4.67 -8.09 0.25
N GLU A 29 -5.94 -7.73 0.36
CA GLU A 29 -6.76 -7.29 -0.77
C GLU A 29 -6.24 -5.96 -1.36
N VAL A 30 -5.65 -5.09 -0.52
CA VAL A 30 -4.96 -3.87 -0.97
C VAL A 30 -3.74 -4.19 -1.82
N LEU A 31 -2.92 -5.14 -1.36
CA LEU A 31 -1.71 -5.53 -2.06
C LEU A 31 -2.04 -6.15 -3.41
N GLU A 32 -3.04 -7.04 -3.47
CA GLU A 32 -3.50 -7.65 -4.71
C GLU A 32 -4.02 -6.60 -5.71
N LYS A 33 -4.89 -5.68 -5.26
CA LYS A 33 -5.41 -4.60 -6.12
C LYS A 33 -4.29 -3.68 -6.62
N CYS A 34 -3.35 -3.31 -5.75
CA CYS A 34 -2.20 -2.49 -6.15
C CYS A 34 -1.29 -3.23 -7.12
N GLN A 35 -1.05 -4.53 -6.92
CA GLN A 35 -0.25 -5.36 -7.83
C GLN A 35 -0.90 -5.46 -9.20
N GLN A 36 -2.23 -5.63 -9.27
CA GLN A 36 -2.97 -5.63 -10.53
C GLN A 36 -2.89 -4.29 -11.27
N GLN A 37 -2.94 -3.16 -10.56
CA GLN A 37 -2.84 -1.83 -11.19
C GLN A 37 -1.42 -1.43 -11.58
N LEU A 38 -0.43 -1.75 -10.75
CA LEU A 38 0.96 -1.29 -10.92
C LEU A 38 1.84 -2.32 -11.66
N GLY A 39 1.41 -3.58 -11.72
CA GLY A 39 2.17 -4.70 -12.27
C GLY A 39 3.41 -5.06 -11.45
N ILE A 40 3.48 -4.67 -10.17
CA ILE A 40 4.62 -4.93 -9.28
C ILE A 40 4.15 -5.52 -7.95
N ASP A 41 4.97 -6.40 -7.38
CA ASP A 41 4.74 -6.94 -6.04
C ASP A 41 5.20 -5.92 -4.98
N ILE A 42 4.24 -5.16 -4.47
CA ILE A 42 4.47 -4.17 -3.41
C ILE A 42 4.63 -4.79 -2.02
N GLY A 43 4.29 -6.06 -1.81
CA GLY A 43 4.44 -6.72 -0.50
C GLY A 43 5.90 -7.05 -0.17
N ASN A 44 6.68 -7.42 -1.18
CA ASN A 44 8.10 -7.78 -1.02
C ASN A 44 9.08 -6.69 -1.47
N SER A 45 8.69 -5.83 -2.42
CA SER A 45 9.62 -4.87 -3.04
C SER A 45 9.46 -3.44 -2.51
N CYS A 46 8.49 -3.21 -1.61
CA CYS A 46 8.17 -1.90 -1.08
C CYS A 46 8.05 -1.91 0.44
N ILE A 47 8.35 -0.77 1.04
CA ILE A 47 8.05 -0.43 2.43
C ILE A 47 6.63 0.11 2.49
N LEU A 48 5.82 -0.50 3.34
CA LEU A 48 4.43 -0.14 3.56
C LEU A 48 4.30 0.60 4.90
N LEU A 49 3.64 1.76 4.90
CA LEU A 49 3.37 2.52 6.11
C LEU A 49 1.87 2.79 6.25
N LEU A 50 1.21 2.20 7.25
CA LEU A 50 -0.18 2.52 7.57
C LEU A 50 -0.23 3.62 8.63
N ASN A 51 -0.88 4.74 8.34
CA ASN A 51 -1.00 5.89 9.24
C ASN A 51 0.35 6.33 9.84
N GLY A 52 1.42 6.22 9.05
CA GLY A 52 2.79 6.58 9.46
C GLY A 52 3.56 5.49 10.22
N GLN A 53 2.95 4.33 10.48
CA GLN A 53 3.62 3.18 11.10
C GLN A 53 4.07 2.18 10.05
N ILE A 54 5.35 1.78 10.10
CA ILE A 54 5.89 0.74 9.21
C ILE A 54 5.17 -0.57 9.49
N LEU A 55 4.60 -1.15 8.45
CA LEU A 55 4.01 -2.48 8.51
C LEU A 55 5.10 -3.53 8.31
N ASP A 56 5.20 -4.43 9.28
CA ASP A 56 5.92 -5.67 9.06
C ASP A 56 5.03 -6.62 8.25
N VAL A 57 5.58 -7.16 7.16
CA VAL A 57 4.92 -8.11 6.26
C VAL A 57 4.35 -9.31 7.03
N LYS A 58 4.95 -9.66 8.18
CA LYS A 58 4.51 -10.75 9.06
C LYS A 58 3.24 -10.44 9.85
N ASN A 59 2.94 -9.15 10.08
CA ASN A 59 1.77 -8.70 10.85
C ASN A 59 0.58 -8.30 9.98
N LEU A 60 0.74 -8.29 8.65
CA LEU A 60 -0.30 -7.97 7.68
C LEU A 60 -1.64 -8.71 7.86
N PRO A 61 -1.68 -10.04 8.08
CA PRO A 61 -2.96 -10.75 8.16
C PRO A 61 -3.77 -10.43 9.43
N ASN A 62 -3.12 -9.93 10.47
CA ASN A 62 -3.76 -9.57 11.75
C ASN A 62 -4.08 -8.07 11.84
N LEU A 63 -3.77 -7.30 10.80
CA LEU A 63 -3.93 -5.86 10.84
C LEU A 63 -5.36 -5.48 10.40
N GLU A 64 -6.11 -4.90 11.32
CA GLU A 64 -7.44 -4.35 11.03
C GLU A 64 -7.32 -2.98 10.37
N LEU A 65 -7.90 -2.85 9.17
CA LEU A 65 -8.03 -1.57 8.46
C LEU A 65 -9.30 -0.84 8.91
N LYS A 66 -9.19 0.48 9.05
CA LYS A 66 -10.31 1.37 9.39
C LYS A 66 -10.58 2.36 8.27
N ASP A 67 -11.83 2.82 8.19
CA ASP A 67 -12.20 3.88 7.26
C ASP A 67 -11.39 5.16 7.53
N GLY A 68 -10.81 5.70 6.46
CA GLY A 68 -9.93 6.87 6.52
C GLY A 68 -8.45 6.53 6.74
N ASP A 69 -8.09 5.27 6.93
CA ASP A 69 -6.68 4.88 7.02
C ASP A 69 -5.92 5.23 5.74
N THR A 70 -4.66 5.63 5.93
CA THR A 70 -3.77 6.01 4.84
C THR A 70 -2.58 5.05 4.76
N LEU A 71 -2.48 4.32 3.67
CA LEU A 71 -1.36 3.43 3.38
C LEU A 71 -0.38 4.14 2.46
N ASN A 72 0.85 4.38 2.90
CA ASN A 72 1.90 4.92 2.06
C ASN A 72 2.81 3.78 1.59
N VAL A 73 3.10 3.75 0.29
CA VAL A 73 3.89 2.70 -0.34
C VAL A 73 5.15 3.32 -0.95
N PHE A 74 6.30 2.87 -0.47
CA PHE A 74 7.60 3.36 -0.92
C PHE A 74 8.42 2.21 -1.50
N PRO A 75 8.97 2.32 -2.72
CA PRO A 75 9.89 1.31 -3.23
C PRO A 75 11.13 1.22 -2.34
N ILE A 76 11.65 0.00 -2.13
CA ILE A 76 12.95 -0.18 -1.49
C ILE A 76 14.01 0.31 -2.46
N ILE A 77 14.52 1.52 -2.22
CA ILE A 77 15.64 2.08 -2.96
C ILE A 77 16.92 1.69 -2.21
N ALA A 78 17.67 0.75 -2.76
CA ALA A 78 19.05 0.56 -2.33
C ALA A 78 19.82 1.82 -2.74
N GLY A 79 20.17 2.67 -1.77
CA GLY A 79 21.03 3.83 -2.01
C GLY A 79 22.36 3.35 -2.59
N GLY A 80 22.70 3.88 -3.77
CA GLY A 80 24.04 3.74 -4.35
C GLY A 80 25.03 4.72 -3.73
#